data_AF-A0AAU6Q4J5-F1
#
_entry.id   AF-A0AAU6Q4J5-F1
#
_cell.length_a   1.000
_cell.length_b   1.000
_cell.length_c   1.000
_cell.angle_alpha   90.00
_cell.angle_beta   90.00
_cell.angle_gamma   90.00
#
_symmetry.space_group_name_H-M   'P 1'
#
loop_
_entity.id
_entity.type
_entity.pdbx_description
1 polymer ?
#
loop_
_entity_poly.entity_id
_entity_poly.type
_entity_poly.pdbx_seq_one_letter_code
_entity_poly.pdbx_strand_id
1 'polypeptide(L)'
;MTGQLHVSTEFLGRALGFGWEGDPLTVGVFPDALPDDFPLTLPELPGLRVLGSVRGVATRWSFNRGKSFSPEQRQWRVFLDVGAALDDTMATFQAALLSRGWESGRAFAQTFVEAGQTRWLALNPARGWKLDLALREVVQEPGTTTQVWLTLTEAEAQTIRHLLGQHEPPFDHVHLPMPLLRLPAGWRSQMSQGSGGRVSSEEYALRGPGGSAALWPVLLPQLAAQGWALLHHSDEAALFRTPHGSGLLRLSESGEEVAAVLVHLGNSDINL
;
A
#
# COMPACT_ATOMS: atom_id res chain seq x y z
N MET A 1 -24.84 -25.90 -6.39
CA MET A 1 -24.26 -26.38 -7.66
C MET A 1 -22.90 -25.74 -7.83
N THR A 2 -21.84 -26.40 -7.36
CA THR A 2 -20.45 -25.97 -7.52
C THR A 2 -19.97 -26.47 -8.89
N GLY A 3 -20.23 -25.69 -9.93
CA GLY A 3 -19.71 -25.96 -11.26
C GLY A 3 -18.21 -25.64 -11.30
N GLN A 4 -17.36 -26.65 -11.47
CA GLN A 4 -15.97 -26.43 -11.82
C GLN A 4 -15.92 -25.86 -13.23
N LEU A 5 -15.53 -24.59 -13.35
CA LEU A 5 -15.29 -23.94 -14.64
C LEU A 5 -13.91 -24.40 -15.14
N HIS A 6 -13.86 -25.25 -16.17
CA HIS A 6 -12.61 -25.58 -16.85
C HIS A 6 -12.27 -24.47 -17.84
N VAL A 7 -11.32 -23.61 -17.46
CA VAL A 7 -10.75 -22.58 -18.35
C VAL A 7 -9.42 -23.08 -18.90
N SER A 8 -9.19 -22.94 -20.21
CA SER A 8 -7.92 -23.35 -20.79
C SER A 8 -6.78 -22.47 -20.28
N THR A 9 -5.65 -23.10 -19.96
CA THR A 9 -4.43 -22.40 -19.50
C THR A 9 -3.96 -21.36 -20.51
N GLU A 10 -4.15 -21.63 -21.80
CA GLU A 10 -3.86 -20.68 -22.89
C GLU A 10 -4.75 -19.43 -22.82
N PHE A 11 -6.05 -19.59 -22.59
CA PHE A 11 -6.97 -18.45 -22.44
C PHE A 11 -6.62 -17.65 -21.18
N LEU A 12 -6.37 -18.30 -20.05
CA LEU A 12 -5.93 -17.62 -18.83
C LEU A 12 -4.60 -16.90 -19.03
N GLY A 13 -3.65 -17.50 -19.77
CA GLY A 13 -2.39 -16.86 -20.14
C GLY A 13 -2.60 -15.58 -20.94
N ARG A 14 -3.45 -15.62 -21.97
CA ARG A 14 -3.81 -14.47 -22.81
C ARG A 14 -4.64 -13.41 -22.07
N ALA A 15 -5.48 -13.81 -21.13
CA ALA A 15 -6.39 -12.92 -20.41
C ALA A 15 -5.77 -12.28 -19.16
N LEU A 16 -4.92 -13.02 -18.44
CA LEU A 16 -4.27 -12.56 -17.20
C LEU A 16 -2.88 -11.94 -17.47
N GLY A 17 -2.22 -12.35 -18.56
CA GLY A 17 -0.90 -11.89 -18.95
C GLY A 17 -0.95 -10.76 -19.97
N PHE A 18 -0.44 -9.58 -19.57
CA PHE A 18 0.11 -8.67 -20.57
C PHE A 18 1.45 -9.26 -21.04
N GLY A 19 1.43 -10.05 -22.11
CA GLY A 19 2.65 -10.36 -22.88
C GLY A 19 3.12 -9.13 -23.67
N TRP A 20 4.34 -9.16 -24.22
CA TRP A 20 4.83 -8.13 -25.16
C TRP A 20 3.82 -7.97 -26.31
N GLU A 21 3.17 -6.81 -26.45
CA GLU A 21 2.15 -6.58 -27.50
C GLU A 21 1.05 -7.66 -27.56
N GLY A 22 0.87 -8.46 -26.49
CA GLY A 22 -0.01 -9.63 -26.48
C GLY A 22 0.63 -10.99 -26.78
N ASP A 23 1.97 -11.16 -26.71
CA ASP A 23 2.63 -12.46 -26.94
C ASP A 23 2.49 -13.41 -25.73
N PRO A 24 1.67 -14.48 -25.84
CA PRO A 24 1.42 -15.41 -24.75
C PRO A 24 2.62 -16.30 -24.40
N LEU A 25 3.64 -16.41 -25.26
CA LEU A 25 4.81 -17.28 -25.01
C LEU A 25 5.72 -16.73 -23.91
N THR A 26 5.59 -15.45 -23.58
CA THR A 26 6.33 -14.78 -22.49
C THR A 26 5.67 -14.95 -21.12
N VAL A 27 4.54 -15.67 -21.06
CA VAL A 27 3.70 -15.86 -19.88
C VAL A 27 3.63 -17.33 -19.50
N GLY A 28 4.07 -17.65 -18.28
CA GLY A 28 3.84 -18.96 -17.66
C GLY A 28 2.67 -18.88 -16.69
N VAL A 29 1.75 -19.84 -16.76
CA VAL A 29 0.65 -20.02 -15.80
C VAL A 29 0.87 -21.35 -15.08
N PHE A 30 0.87 -21.31 -13.75
CA PHE A 30 1.21 -22.44 -12.90
C PHE A 30 0.05 -22.68 -11.91
N PRO A 31 -0.92 -23.53 -12.27
CA PRO A 31 -2.00 -23.92 -11.36
C PRO A 31 -1.44 -24.64 -10.13
N ASP A 32 -1.96 -24.32 -8.94
CA ASP A 32 -1.58 -24.92 -7.65
C ASP A 32 -0.06 -24.92 -7.35
N ALA A 33 0.72 -24.06 -8.01
CA ALA A 33 2.17 -24.01 -7.89
C ALA A 33 2.73 -22.59 -8.01
N LEU A 34 3.96 -22.41 -7.55
CA LEU A 34 4.80 -21.24 -7.79
C LEU A 34 5.78 -21.57 -8.92
N PRO A 35 6.21 -20.59 -9.73
CA PRO A 35 7.30 -20.81 -10.66
C PRO A 35 8.61 -20.99 -9.90
N ASP A 36 9.53 -21.79 -10.46
CA ASP A 36 10.83 -22.09 -9.85
C ASP A 36 11.69 -20.82 -9.60
N ASP A 37 11.47 -19.77 -10.39
CA ASP A 37 12.14 -18.48 -10.26
C ASP A 37 11.42 -17.49 -9.32
N PHE A 38 10.39 -17.92 -8.58
CA PHE A 38 9.65 -17.03 -7.70
C PHE A 38 10.56 -16.48 -6.59
N PRO A 39 10.68 -15.14 -6.46
CA PRO A 39 11.80 -14.57 -5.71
C PRO A 39 11.55 -14.39 -4.21
N LEU A 40 10.34 -14.72 -3.75
CA LEU A 40 9.87 -14.54 -2.38
C LEU A 40 9.69 -15.88 -1.69
N THR A 41 10.28 -16.03 -0.51
CA THR A 41 9.93 -17.12 0.40
C THR A 41 8.67 -16.72 1.18
N LEU A 42 7.56 -17.41 0.94
CA LEU A 42 6.30 -17.16 1.64
C LEU A 42 6.44 -17.41 3.15
N PRO A 43 5.77 -16.61 4.01
CA PRO A 43 5.75 -16.86 5.44
C PRO A 43 4.97 -18.14 5.78
N GLU A 44 5.28 -18.74 6.93
CA GLU A 44 4.48 -19.84 7.47
C GLU A 44 3.17 -19.28 8.04
N LEU A 45 2.05 -19.74 7.47
CA LEU A 45 0.71 -19.32 7.87
C LEU A 45 -0.21 -20.56 7.95
N PRO A 46 -1.13 -20.62 8.94
CA PRO A 46 -2.05 -21.74 9.07
C PRO A 46 -2.88 -21.95 7.80
N GLY A 47 -2.90 -23.19 7.29
CA GLY A 47 -3.69 -23.54 6.12
C GLY A 47 -3.29 -22.82 4.83
N LEU A 48 -2.07 -22.26 4.74
CA LEU A 48 -1.60 -21.62 3.52
C LEU A 48 -1.62 -22.61 2.35
N ARG A 49 -2.37 -22.24 1.31
CA ARG A 49 -2.50 -22.99 0.08
C ARG A 49 -2.22 -22.09 -1.11
N VAL A 50 -1.31 -22.52 -1.99
CA VAL A 50 -1.12 -21.88 -3.30
C VAL A 50 -2.24 -22.33 -4.22
N LEU A 51 -3.06 -21.39 -4.70
CA LEU A 51 -4.09 -21.66 -5.72
C LEU A 51 -3.48 -21.64 -7.12
N GLY A 52 -2.44 -20.83 -7.30
CA GLY A 52 -1.65 -20.79 -8.52
C GLY A 52 -0.90 -19.49 -8.66
N SER A 53 -0.20 -19.36 -9.77
CA SER A 53 0.60 -18.19 -10.07
C SER A 53 0.74 -17.94 -11.57
N VAL A 54 1.12 -16.73 -11.91
CA VAL A 54 1.42 -16.28 -13.26
C VAL A 54 2.77 -15.59 -13.24
N ARG A 55 3.64 -15.95 -14.19
CA ARG A 55 4.96 -15.36 -14.39
C ARG A 55 5.00 -14.73 -15.77
N GLY A 56 5.26 -13.44 -15.86
CA GLY A 56 5.39 -12.71 -17.11
C GLY A 56 6.74 -12.01 -17.22
N VAL A 57 7.23 -11.85 -18.45
CA VAL A 57 8.40 -11.04 -18.77
C VAL A 57 7.97 -9.96 -19.76
N ALA A 58 8.18 -8.70 -19.41
CA ALA A 58 7.84 -7.56 -20.25
C ALA A 58 9.08 -6.69 -20.50
N THR A 59 9.41 -6.43 -21.77
CA THR A 59 10.41 -5.44 -22.13
C THR A 59 9.86 -4.04 -21.91
N ARG A 60 10.52 -3.22 -21.08
CA ARG A 60 10.22 -1.79 -20.96
C ARG A 60 11.17 -0.98 -21.81
N TRP A 61 10.67 -0.50 -22.95
CA TRP A 61 11.39 0.47 -23.76
C TRP A 61 11.45 1.80 -23.04
N SER A 62 12.64 2.14 -22.55
CA SER A 62 12.95 3.51 -22.13
C SER A 62 13.61 4.22 -23.31
N PHE A 63 12.96 5.28 -23.81
CA PHE A 63 13.53 6.12 -24.87
C PHE A 63 14.28 7.28 -24.20
N ASN A 64 15.58 7.13 -24.01
CA ASN A 64 16.41 8.19 -23.45
C ASN A 64 17.49 8.61 -24.45
N ARG A 65 17.39 9.85 -24.96
CA ARG A 65 18.39 10.51 -25.83
C ARG A 65 18.97 9.65 -26.97
N GLY A 66 18.11 8.96 -27.73
CA GLY A 66 18.51 8.24 -28.96
C GLY A 66 19.21 6.90 -28.75
N LYS A 67 19.27 6.38 -27.51
CA LYS A 67 19.67 5.00 -27.23
C LYS A 67 18.48 4.23 -26.69
N SER A 68 18.13 3.12 -27.34
CA SER A 68 17.17 2.15 -26.84
C SER A 68 17.87 1.17 -25.91
N PHE A 69 17.45 1.13 -24.66
CA PHE A 69 17.83 0.07 -23.72
C PHE A 69 16.56 -0.47 -23.08
N SER A 70 16.38 -1.78 -23.14
CA SER A 70 15.21 -2.46 -22.59
C SER A 70 15.69 -3.57 -21.68
N PRO A 71 15.86 -3.33 -20.37
CA PRO A 71 15.97 -4.44 -19.45
C PRO A 71 14.61 -5.15 -19.43
N GLU A 72 14.62 -6.45 -19.66
CA GLU A 72 13.46 -7.29 -19.41
C GLU A 72 13.03 -7.09 -17.94
N GLN A 73 11.77 -6.72 -17.71
CA GLN A 73 11.18 -6.65 -16.39
C GLN A 73 10.29 -7.86 -16.15
N ARG A 74 10.59 -8.59 -15.09
CA ARG A 74 9.82 -9.75 -14.67
C ARG A 74 8.72 -9.34 -13.72
N GLN A 75 7.58 -10.01 -13.87
CA GLN A 75 6.44 -9.88 -12.97
C GLN A 75 5.95 -11.27 -12.55
N TRP A 76 5.62 -11.40 -11.27
CA TRP A 76 4.98 -12.56 -10.71
C TRP A 76 3.67 -12.15 -10.05
N ARG A 77 2.60 -12.90 -10.32
CA ARG A 77 1.33 -12.82 -9.61
C ARG A 77 1.07 -14.15 -8.92
N VAL A 78 0.79 -14.12 -7.63
CA VAL A 78 0.55 -15.33 -6.83
C VAL A 78 -0.77 -15.18 -6.09
N PHE A 79 -1.55 -16.26 -6.07
CA PHE A 79 -2.87 -16.35 -5.48
C PHE A 79 -2.85 -17.41 -4.39
N LEU A 80 -3.18 -17.02 -3.15
CA LEU A 80 -3.15 -17.92 -1.99
C LEU A 80 -4.49 -17.88 -1.25
N ASP A 81 -4.81 -18.99 -0.60
CA ASP A 81 -5.78 -19.06 0.49
C ASP A 81 -5.02 -19.28 1.81
N VAL A 82 -5.48 -18.64 2.89
CA VAL A 82 -4.89 -18.76 4.22
C VAL A 82 -6.02 -18.94 5.25
N GLY A 83 -5.86 -19.91 6.15
CA GLY A 83 -6.82 -20.22 7.22
C GLY A 83 -6.70 -19.34 8.46
N ALA A 84 -6.15 -18.13 8.32
CA ALA A 84 -5.98 -17.15 9.40
C ALA A 84 -6.81 -15.89 9.11
N ALA A 85 -7.07 -15.10 10.16
CA ALA A 85 -7.77 -13.84 10.04
C ALA A 85 -6.99 -12.85 9.16
N LEU A 86 -7.69 -11.89 8.55
CA LEU A 86 -7.10 -10.93 7.62
C LEU A 86 -5.96 -10.12 8.27
N ASP A 87 -6.20 -9.60 9.48
CA ASP A 87 -5.22 -8.79 10.21
C ASP A 87 -3.96 -9.59 10.57
N ASP A 88 -4.13 -10.83 11.06
CA ASP A 88 -3.02 -11.73 11.39
C ASP A 88 -2.22 -12.10 10.14
N THR A 89 -2.91 -12.32 9.02
CA THR A 89 -2.29 -12.61 7.72
C THR A 89 -1.44 -11.42 7.26
N MET A 90 -2.00 -10.19 7.27
CA MET A 90 -1.25 -8.98 6.89
C MET A 90 -0.03 -8.76 7.79
N ALA A 91 -0.22 -8.84 9.10
CA ALA A 91 0.84 -8.62 10.08
C ALA A 91 1.98 -9.62 9.90
N THR A 92 1.65 -10.89 9.65
CA THR A 92 2.65 -11.96 9.42
C THR A 92 3.43 -11.73 8.13
N PHE A 93 2.76 -11.38 7.03
CA PHE A 93 3.43 -11.02 5.77
C PHE A 93 4.36 -9.82 5.95
N GLN A 94 3.87 -8.76 6.59
CA GLN A 94 4.67 -7.56 6.88
C GLN A 94 5.90 -7.91 7.71
N ALA A 95 5.75 -8.60 8.84
CA ALA A 95 6.87 -8.96 9.70
C ALA A 95 7.93 -9.82 8.97
N ALA A 96 7.49 -10.83 8.22
CA ALA A 96 8.39 -11.70 7.46
C ALA A 96 9.15 -10.98 6.34
N LEU A 97 8.52 -9.99 5.70
CA LEU A 97 9.15 -9.21 4.63
C LEU A 97 10.04 -8.10 5.19
N LEU A 98 9.57 -7.34 6.19
CA LEU A 98 10.35 -6.27 6.83
C LEU A 98 11.67 -6.80 7.41
N SER A 99 11.65 -7.98 8.06
CA SER A 99 12.87 -8.64 8.57
C SER A 99 13.88 -9.04 7.48
N ARG A 100 13.49 -9.00 6.20
CA ARG A 100 14.32 -9.33 5.03
C ARG A 100 14.66 -8.12 4.17
N GLY A 101 14.67 -6.92 4.78
CA GLY A 101 15.05 -5.68 4.13
C GLY A 101 14.01 -5.15 3.15
N TRP A 102 12.75 -5.56 3.30
CA TRP A 102 11.65 -4.86 2.67
C TRP A 102 11.25 -3.64 3.48
N GLU A 103 10.77 -2.63 2.79
CA GLU A 103 10.31 -1.38 3.35
C GLU A 103 8.92 -1.06 2.80
N SER A 104 8.07 -0.42 3.61
CA SER A 104 6.75 0.01 3.13
C SER A 104 6.92 1.10 2.07
N GLY A 105 6.52 0.79 0.84
CA GLY A 105 6.46 1.75 -0.25
C GLY A 105 5.24 2.63 -0.14
N ARG A 106 5.37 3.86 -0.62
CA ARG A 106 4.34 4.89 -0.60
C ARG A 106 4.32 5.54 -1.97
N ALA A 107 3.34 5.20 -2.82
CA ALA A 107 3.11 5.97 -4.05
C ALA A 107 2.76 7.43 -3.73
N PHE A 108 2.01 7.60 -2.64
CA PHE A 108 1.83 8.81 -1.87
C PHE A 108 1.69 8.35 -0.41
N ALA A 109 2.37 8.97 0.55
CA ALA A 109 2.22 8.60 1.95
C ALA A 109 0.80 8.95 2.38
N GLN A 110 -0.10 7.97 2.49
CA GLN A 110 -1.45 8.28 2.94
C GLN A 110 -1.48 8.42 4.46
N THR A 111 -1.96 9.57 4.94
CA THR A 111 -2.20 9.81 6.36
C THR A 111 -3.18 8.80 6.95
N PHE A 112 -4.29 8.51 6.27
CA PHE A 112 -5.30 7.57 6.77
C PHE A 112 -5.17 6.19 6.11
N VAL A 113 -5.23 5.14 6.94
CA VAL A 113 -5.26 3.74 6.50
C VAL A 113 -6.42 3.01 7.16
N GLU A 114 -7.10 2.14 6.43
CA GLU A 114 -8.28 1.40 6.92
C GLU A 114 -7.87 0.31 7.92
N ALA A 115 -8.70 0.07 8.96
CA ALA A 115 -8.58 -1.16 9.77
C ALA A 115 -8.91 -2.39 8.92
N GLY A 116 -8.19 -3.50 9.13
CA GLY A 116 -8.25 -4.60 8.19
C GLY A 116 -7.51 -4.27 6.90
N GLN A 117 -6.31 -3.67 6.99
CA GLN A 117 -5.55 -3.20 5.83
C GLN A 117 -5.51 -4.28 4.75
N THR A 118 -6.31 -4.07 3.71
CA THR A 118 -6.46 -5.05 2.64
C THR A 118 -5.37 -4.92 1.60
N ARG A 119 -4.53 -3.88 1.66
CA ARG A 119 -3.46 -3.66 0.69
C ARG A 119 -2.21 -3.09 1.31
N TRP A 120 -1.06 -3.59 0.91
CA TRP A 120 0.24 -3.11 1.33
C TRP A 120 1.20 -3.07 0.14
N LEU A 121 1.80 -1.91 -0.09
CA LEU A 121 2.88 -1.73 -1.05
C LEU A 121 4.21 -1.88 -0.30
N ALA A 122 5.05 -2.81 -0.73
CA ALA A 122 6.37 -3.04 -0.18
C ALA A 122 7.45 -2.92 -1.26
N LEU A 123 8.65 -2.50 -0.87
CA LEU A 123 9.79 -2.27 -1.74
C LEU A 123 11.01 -2.98 -1.16
N ASN A 124 11.86 -3.55 -2.02
CA ASN A 124 13.17 -4.07 -1.63
C ASN A 124 14.24 -3.32 -2.44
N PRO A 125 14.87 -2.27 -1.85
CA PRO A 125 15.83 -1.44 -2.57
C PRO A 125 17.06 -2.21 -3.03
N ALA A 126 17.55 -3.12 -2.16
CA ALA A 126 18.73 -3.93 -2.44
C ALA A 126 18.55 -4.87 -3.64
N ARG A 127 17.31 -5.35 -3.87
CA ARG A 127 16.99 -6.28 -4.95
C ARG A 127 16.32 -5.62 -6.16
N GLY A 128 15.94 -4.36 -6.07
CA GLY A 128 15.23 -3.70 -7.17
C GLY A 128 13.80 -4.20 -7.35
N TRP A 129 13.09 -4.53 -6.25
CA TRP A 129 11.75 -5.13 -6.33
C TRP A 129 10.65 -4.29 -5.69
N LYS A 130 9.45 -4.44 -6.23
CA LYS A 130 8.20 -3.87 -5.72
C LYS A 130 7.15 -4.98 -5.57
N LEU A 131 6.48 -5.02 -4.43
CA LEU A 131 5.41 -5.96 -4.10
C LEU A 131 4.13 -5.21 -3.77
N ASP A 132 3.04 -5.51 -4.48
CA ASP A 132 1.68 -5.15 -4.09
C ASP A 132 1.04 -6.40 -3.46
N LEU A 133 0.83 -6.36 -2.15
CA LEU A 133 0.12 -7.37 -1.39
C LEU A 133 -1.32 -6.91 -1.21
N ALA A 134 -2.29 -7.69 -1.65
CA ALA A 134 -3.71 -7.46 -1.37
C ALA A 134 -4.34 -8.67 -0.65
N LEU A 135 -5.27 -8.41 0.25
CA LEU A 135 -5.98 -9.38 1.07
C LEU A 135 -7.48 -9.16 0.98
N ARG A 136 -8.24 -10.24 1.06
CA ARG A 136 -9.69 -10.19 1.23
C ARG A 136 -10.14 -11.35 2.09
N GLU A 137 -11.04 -11.05 3.01
CA GLU A 137 -11.72 -12.08 3.78
C GLU A 137 -12.88 -12.69 2.97
N VAL A 138 -12.96 -14.01 2.94
CA VAL A 138 -14.02 -14.76 2.28
C VAL A 138 -14.63 -15.74 3.27
N VAL A 139 -15.93 -15.58 3.50
CA VAL A 139 -16.70 -16.53 4.31
C VAL A 139 -17.02 -17.75 3.45
N GLN A 140 -16.50 -18.91 3.83
CA GLN A 140 -16.84 -20.21 3.25
C GLN A 140 -17.48 -21.10 4.32
N GLU A 141 -18.13 -22.20 3.96
CA GLU A 141 -18.52 -23.22 4.94
C GLU A 141 -17.46 -24.32 4.96
N PRO A 142 -16.87 -24.69 6.12
CA PRO A 142 -17.16 -24.26 7.49
C PRO A 142 -16.07 -23.30 8.03
N GLY A 143 -16.03 -22.05 7.60
CA GLY A 143 -15.14 -21.05 8.20
C GLY A 143 -14.71 -19.91 7.28
N THR A 144 -14.02 -18.94 7.87
CA THR A 144 -13.49 -17.79 7.14
C THR A 144 -12.08 -18.09 6.62
N THR A 145 -11.84 -17.77 5.36
CA THR A 145 -10.51 -17.88 4.71
C THR A 145 -10.07 -16.50 4.24
N THR A 146 -8.80 -16.15 4.43
CA THR A 146 -8.21 -14.95 3.85
C THR A 146 -7.57 -15.28 2.51
N GLN A 147 -8.08 -14.64 1.46
CA GLN A 147 -7.48 -14.67 0.13
C GLN A 147 -6.35 -13.66 0.04
N VAL A 148 -5.22 -14.08 -0.54
CA VAL A 148 -4.02 -13.27 -0.70
C VAL A 148 -3.66 -13.16 -2.18
N TRP A 149 -3.42 -11.94 -2.63
CA TRP A 149 -2.87 -11.63 -3.95
C TRP A 149 -1.53 -10.95 -3.78
N LEU A 150 -0.48 -11.54 -4.34
CA LEU A 150 0.85 -10.96 -4.39
C LEU A 150 1.15 -10.58 -5.83
N THR A 151 1.47 -9.32 -6.08
CA THR A 151 2.04 -8.88 -7.37
C THR A 151 3.44 -8.35 -7.14
N LEU A 152 4.43 -9.15 -7.49
CA LEU A 152 5.84 -8.80 -7.43
C LEU A 152 6.30 -8.35 -8.81
N THR A 153 7.01 -7.23 -8.89
CA THR A 153 7.53 -6.69 -10.15
C THR A 153 8.93 -6.15 -9.92
N GLU A 154 9.83 -6.37 -10.88
CA GLU A 154 11.10 -5.65 -10.93
C GLU A 154 10.84 -4.15 -11.15
N ALA A 155 11.54 -3.31 -10.40
CA ALA A 155 11.37 -1.87 -10.44
C ALA A 155 12.73 -1.18 -10.55
N GLU A 156 12.79 -0.14 -11.37
CA GLU A 156 14.00 0.66 -11.52
C GLU A 156 14.35 1.35 -10.20
N ALA A 157 15.64 1.52 -9.93
CA ALA A 157 16.12 2.16 -8.70
C ALA A 157 15.52 3.56 -8.50
N GLN A 158 15.30 4.33 -9.58
CA GLN A 158 14.63 5.63 -9.49
C GLN A 158 13.16 5.50 -9.06
N THR A 159 12.44 4.49 -9.54
CA THR A 159 11.06 4.23 -9.14
C THR A 159 11.00 3.84 -7.68
N ILE A 160 11.90 2.96 -7.21
CA ILE A 160 11.96 2.56 -5.81
C ILE A 160 12.29 3.76 -4.92
N ARG A 161 13.31 4.55 -5.27
CA ARG A 161 13.66 5.78 -4.57
C ARG A 161 12.47 6.75 -4.48
N HIS A 162 11.77 6.98 -5.59
CA HIS A 162 10.56 7.80 -5.61
C HIS A 162 9.48 7.27 -4.65
N LEU A 163 9.18 5.96 -4.72
CA LEU A 163 8.17 5.33 -3.86
C LEU A 163 8.60 5.21 -2.38
N LEU A 164 9.87 5.41 -2.07
CA LEU A 164 10.38 5.56 -0.69
C LEU A 164 10.39 7.02 -0.24
N GLY A 165 10.00 7.97 -1.09
CA GLY A 165 10.14 9.40 -0.83
C GLY A 165 11.60 9.89 -0.88
N GLN A 166 12.53 9.08 -1.38
CA GLN A 166 13.95 9.39 -1.53
C GLN A 166 14.21 10.09 -2.88
N HIS A 167 13.65 11.28 -3.08
CA HIS A 167 14.01 12.09 -4.24
C HIS A 167 15.40 12.71 -4.07
N GLU A 168 16.23 12.70 -5.12
CA GLU A 168 17.21 13.76 -5.35
C GLU A 168 16.47 14.87 -6.07
N PRO A 169 16.19 16.02 -5.44
CA PRO A 169 15.49 17.07 -6.13
C PRO A 169 16.49 17.99 -6.84
N PRO A 170 16.12 18.62 -7.97
CA PRO A 170 16.76 19.86 -8.39
C PRO A 170 16.37 21.06 -7.49
N PHE A 171 15.50 20.87 -6.48
CA PHE A 171 15.00 21.91 -5.58
C PHE A 171 14.89 21.43 -4.12
N ASP A 172 15.59 22.08 -3.20
CA ASP A 172 15.58 21.84 -1.75
C ASP A 172 14.18 21.99 -1.11
N HIS A 173 13.31 21.00 -1.29
CA HIS A 173 12.04 20.91 -0.58
C HIS A 173 12.20 19.94 0.59
N VAL A 174 12.34 20.50 1.79
CA VAL A 174 12.15 19.76 3.04
C VAL A 174 10.75 19.16 3.01
N HIS A 175 10.64 17.84 2.95
CA HIS A 175 9.36 17.14 3.09
C HIS A 175 9.08 16.88 4.56
N LEU A 176 8.02 17.48 5.09
CA LEU A 176 7.60 17.21 6.47
C LEU A 176 6.88 15.86 6.53
N PRO A 177 7.24 14.98 7.48
CA PRO A 177 6.63 13.66 7.58
C PRO A 177 5.17 13.76 8.01
N MET A 178 4.28 13.14 7.25
CA MET A 178 2.87 12.97 7.63
C MET A 178 2.72 11.72 8.52
N PRO A 179 1.87 11.76 9.57
CA PRO A 179 1.62 10.65 10.46
C PRO A 179 0.80 9.57 9.76
N LEU A 180 0.87 8.34 10.26
CA LEU A 180 0.03 7.23 9.84
C LEU A 180 -1.11 7.03 10.84
N LEU A 181 -2.35 7.13 10.40
CA LEU A 181 -3.56 7.05 11.21
C LEU A 181 -4.44 5.90 10.75
N ARG A 182 -4.57 4.88 11.60
CA ARG A 182 -5.47 3.75 11.39
C ARG A 182 -6.89 4.16 11.73
N LEU A 183 -7.80 4.00 10.77
CA LEU A 183 -9.23 4.19 10.96
C LEU A 183 -9.83 3.01 11.74
N PRO A 184 -10.96 3.19 12.44
CA PRO A 184 -11.68 2.08 13.07
C PRO A 184 -12.23 1.09 12.04
N ALA A 185 -12.58 -0.13 12.48
CA ALA A 185 -13.20 -1.12 11.61
C ALA A 185 -14.49 -0.58 10.96
N GLY A 186 -14.68 -0.87 9.66
CA GLY A 186 -15.82 -0.39 8.88
C GLY A 186 -15.69 1.03 8.32
N TRP A 187 -14.62 1.75 8.66
CA TRP A 187 -14.30 3.04 8.05
C TRP A 187 -13.40 2.88 6.82
N ARG A 188 -13.62 3.75 5.83
CA ARG A 188 -12.87 3.84 4.57
C ARG A 188 -12.34 5.24 4.34
N SER A 189 -11.23 5.36 3.64
CA SER A 189 -10.62 6.65 3.29
C SER A 189 -10.43 6.80 1.78
N GLN A 190 -10.81 7.95 1.25
CA GLN A 190 -10.48 8.37 -0.11
C GLN A 190 -9.76 9.71 -0.07
N MET A 191 -8.49 9.73 -0.47
CA MET A 191 -7.72 10.98 -0.60
C MET A 191 -8.29 11.81 -1.75
N SER A 192 -8.61 13.08 -1.48
CA SER A 192 -9.08 14.02 -2.49
C SER A 192 -7.93 14.87 -3.04
N GLN A 193 -7.07 15.39 -2.16
CA GLN A 193 -5.94 16.26 -2.50
C GLN A 193 -4.76 16.08 -1.55
N GLY A 194 -3.56 16.45 -2.02
CA GLY A 194 -2.36 16.49 -1.20
C GLY A 194 -1.33 17.48 -1.72
N SER A 195 -0.59 18.10 -0.81
CA SER A 195 0.53 18.98 -1.10
C SER A 195 1.70 18.63 -0.17
N GLY A 196 2.94 18.85 -0.63
CA GLY A 196 4.15 18.56 0.13
C GLY A 196 5.11 19.74 0.12
N GLY A 197 6.07 19.72 1.05
CA GLY A 197 7.12 20.73 1.19
C GLY A 197 7.20 21.25 2.63
N ARG A 198 7.55 22.54 2.80
CA ARG A 198 7.55 23.22 4.12
C ARG A 198 6.17 23.32 4.77
N VAL A 199 5.14 23.10 3.96
CA VAL A 199 3.78 22.81 4.39
C VAL A 199 3.39 21.52 3.68
N SER A 200 3.19 20.45 4.44
CA SER A 200 2.58 19.23 3.92
C SER A 200 1.10 19.26 4.30
N SER A 201 0.20 18.97 3.37
CA SER A 201 -1.23 18.90 3.65
C SER A 201 -1.89 17.77 2.89
N GLU A 202 -2.85 17.09 3.51
CA GLU A 202 -3.64 16.07 2.84
C GLU A 202 -5.11 16.19 3.23
N GLU A 203 -5.99 15.97 2.26
CA GLU A 203 -7.43 16.00 2.43
C GLU A 203 -8.04 14.66 2.02
N TYR A 204 -8.99 14.19 2.83
CA TYR A 204 -9.65 12.90 2.67
C TYR A 204 -11.16 13.02 2.88
N ALA A 205 -11.90 12.23 2.12
CA ALA A 205 -13.26 11.84 2.46
C ALA A 205 -13.22 10.51 3.24
N LEU A 206 -13.70 10.54 4.49
CA LEU A 206 -13.81 9.37 5.36
C LEU A 206 -15.26 8.90 5.43
N ARG A 207 -15.51 7.61 5.22
CA ARG A 207 -16.86 7.03 5.25
C ARG A 207 -16.90 5.85 6.20
N GLY A 208 -17.85 5.81 7.13
CA GLY A 208 -17.96 4.70 8.07
C GLY A 208 -19.14 4.83 9.03
N PRO A 209 -19.29 3.89 9.97
CA PRO A 209 -20.33 3.96 10.97
C PRO A 209 -20.06 5.08 11.98
N GLY A 210 -20.89 6.13 11.94
CA GLY A 210 -20.85 7.27 12.87
C GLY A 210 -20.38 8.57 12.22
N GLY A 211 -20.19 9.60 13.05
CA GLY A 211 -19.70 10.92 12.64
C GLY A 211 -18.25 11.17 13.08
N SER A 212 -17.81 12.41 12.92
CA SER A 212 -16.46 12.89 13.29
C SER A 212 -16.10 12.57 14.75
N ALA A 213 -17.07 12.66 15.66
CA ALA A 213 -16.93 12.36 17.08
C ALA A 213 -16.46 10.93 17.38
N ALA A 214 -16.77 9.96 16.50
CA ALA A 214 -16.34 8.57 16.67
C ALA A 214 -14.85 8.37 16.33
N LEU A 215 -14.25 9.27 15.56
CA LEU A 215 -12.86 9.16 15.11
C LEU A 215 -11.87 9.74 16.15
N TRP A 216 -12.22 10.83 16.84
CA TRP A 216 -11.30 11.48 17.79
C TRP A 216 -10.69 10.55 18.84
N PRO A 217 -11.47 9.68 19.53
CA PRO A 217 -10.92 8.75 20.52
C PRO A 217 -9.90 7.76 19.95
N VAL A 218 -9.94 7.50 18.64
CA VAL A 218 -9.06 6.56 17.94
C VAL A 218 -7.84 7.26 17.34
N LEU A 219 -8.01 8.47 16.80
CA LEU A 219 -6.94 9.19 16.10
C LEU A 219 -5.97 9.91 17.05
N LEU A 220 -6.48 10.54 18.11
CA LEU A 220 -5.65 11.33 19.03
C LEU A 220 -4.54 10.51 19.71
N PRO A 221 -4.79 9.29 20.22
CA PRO A 221 -3.74 8.46 20.80
C PRO A 221 -2.65 8.06 19.78
N GLN A 222 -3.03 7.83 18.51
CA GLN A 222 -2.09 7.46 17.45
C GLN A 222 -1.17 8.62 17.07
N LEU A 223 -1.69 9.84 17.05
CA LEU A 223 -0.90 11.06 16.84
C LEU A 223 0.09 11.25 17.99
N ALA A 224 -0.38 11.14 19.23
CA ALA A 224 0.48 11.25 20.41
C ALA A 224 1.63 10.22 20.39
N ALA A 225 1.34 8.96 20.03
CA ALA A 225 2.34 7.90 19.90
C ALA A 225 3.40 8.18 18.81
N GLN A 226 3.08 9.02 17.83
CA GLN A 226 3.99 9.46 16.77
C GLN A 226 4.67 10.81 17.07
N GLY A 227 4.58 11.28 18.31
CA GLY A 227 5.23 12.52 18.76
C GLY A 227 4.46 13.81 18.42
N TRP A 228 3.20 13.71 17.98
CA TRP A 228 2.33 14.86 17.79
C TRP A 228 1.62 15.18 19.12
N ALA A 229 2.22 16.08 19.90
CA ALA A 229 1.72 16.47 21.21
C ALA A 229 0.52 17.43 21.07
N LEU A 230 -0.63 17.05 21.60
CA LEU A 230 -1.85 17.84 21.55
C LEU A 230 -1.69 19.17 22.30
N LEU A 231 -1.98 20.29 21.64
CA LEU A 231 -2.00 21.63 22.21
C LEU A 231 -3.43 22.09 22.50
N HIS A 232 -4.35 21.82 21.58
CA HIS A 232 -5.75 22.22 21.68
C HIS A 232 -6.64 21.24 20.91
N HIS A 233 -7.85 21.00 21.39
CA HIS A 233 -8.86 20.16 20.75
C HIS A 233 -10.23 20.80 20.92
N SER A 234 -10.96 20.91 19.82
CA SER A 234 -12.38 21.24 19.72
C SER A 234 -13.10 20.12 18.96
N ASP A 235 -14.42 20.19 18.86
CA ASP A 235 -15.23 19.17 18.20
C ASP A 235 -14.84 18.95 16.73
N GLU A 236 -14.32 19.97 16.05
CA GLU A 236 -13.98 19.95 14.63
C GLU A 236 -12.47 19.92 14.35
N ALA A 237 -11.61 20.25 15.33
CA ALA A 237 -10.20 20.41 15.07
C ALA A 237 -9.29 20.10 16.26
N ALA A 238 -8.11 19.59 15.97
CA ALA A 238 -7.04 19.38 16.93
C ALA A 238 -5.73 20.01 16.42
N LEU A 239 -5.09 20.81 17.28
CA LEU A 239 -3.81 21.45 17.04
C LEU A 239 -2.71 20.72 17.81
N PHE A 240 -1.57 20.50 17.17
CA PHE A 240 -0.46 19.72 17.70
C PHE A 240 0.88 20.47 17.59
N ARG A 241 1.77 20.20 18.53
CA ARG A 241 3.21 20.42 18.38
C ARG A 241 3.83 19.12 17.88
N THR A 242 4.68 19.21 16.86
CA THR A 242 5.42 18.06 16.31
C THR A 242 6.92 18.27 16.49
N PRO A 243 7.76 17.22 16.31
CA PRO A 243 9.21 17.38 16.32
C PRO A 243 9.73 18.33 15.23
N HIS A 244 8.95 18.55 14.18
CA HIS A 244 9.33 19.35 13.02
C HIS A 244 8.55 20.66 12.90
N GLY A 245 7.64 20.98 13.82
CA GLY A 245 6.85 22.21 13.82
C GLY A 245 5.47 22.06 14.44
N SER A 246 4.43 22.39 13.67
CA SER A 246 3.03 22.39 14.13
C SER A 246 2.15 21.54 13.22
N GLY A 247 1.18 20.86 13.79
CA GLY A 247 0.23 20.01 13.08
C GLY A 247 -1.20 20.45 13.32
N LEU A 248 -2.08 20.31 12.33
CA LEU A 248 -3.52 20.54 12.45
C LEU A 248 -4.26 19.35 11.84
N LEU A 249 -5.14 18.72 12.60
CA LEU A 249 -6.14 17.77 12.09
C LEU A 249 -7.51 18.42 12.21
N ARG A 250 -8.25 18.56 11.11
CA ARG A 250 -9.64 18.99 11.10
C ARG A 250 -10.53 17.85 10.61
N LEU A 251 -11.62 17.60 11.30
CA LEU A 251 -12.68 16.68 10.89
C LEU A 251 -13.99 17.48 10.81
N SER A 252 -14.58 17.55 9.63
CA SER A 252 -15.85 18.25 9.41
C SER A 252 -16.86 17.33 8.74
N GLU A 253 -18.09 17.33 9.24
CA GLU A 253 -19.15 16.49 8.69
C GLU A 253 -19.72 17.09 7.39
N SER A 254 -19.90 16.25 6.38
CA SER A 254 -20.45 16.61 5.07
C SER A 254 -21.36 15.49 4.57
N GLY A 255 -22.62 15.51 4.99
CA GLY A 255 -23.60 14.46 4.64
C GLY A 255 -23.26 13.13 5.33
N GLU A 256 -23.06 12.08 4.55
CA GLU A 256 -22.66 10.74 5.04
C GLU A 256 -21.13 10.58 5.16
N GLU A 257 -20.36 11.65 4.94
CA GLU A 257 -18.90 11.64 4.92
C GLU A 257 -18.33 12.58 6.00
N VAL A 258 -17.15 12.23 6.50
CA VAL A 258 -16.32 13.13 7.31
C VAL A 258 -15.16 13.60 6.44
N ALA A 259 -15.13 14.89 6.11
CA ALA A 259 -13.99 15.50 5.45
C ALA A 259 -12.87 15.70 6.48
N ALA A 260 -11.73 15.06 6.24
CA ALA A 260 -10.55 15.13 7.09
C ALA A 260 -9.43 15.91 6.40
N VAL A 261 -8.92 16.94 7.05
CA VAL A 261 -7.78 17.74 6.58
C VAL A 261 -6.66 17.62 7.59
N LEU A 262 -5.51 17.12 7.18
CA LEU A 262 -4.30 17.12 7.99
C LEU A 262 -3.28 18.08 7.38
N VAL A 263 -2.70 18.96 8.19
CA VAL A 263 -1.63 19.88 7.80
C VAL A 263 -0.44 19.72 8.75
N HIS A 264 0.77 19.66 8.21
CA HIS A 264 2.02 19.72 8.93
C HIS A 264 2.83 20.93 8.44
N LEU A 265 3.00 21.90 9.32
CA LEU A 265 3.76 23.12 9.11
C LEU A 265 5.14 22.96 9.74
N GLY A 266 6.19 23.15 8.95
CA GLY A 266 7.55 23.04 9.42
C GLY A 266 7.92 24.23 10.28
N ASN A 267 8.85 24.03 11.21
CA ASN A 267 9.57 25.12 11.83
C ASN A 267 10.22 25.91 10.70
N SER A 268 9.65 27.05 10.40
CA SER A 268 10.38 28.06 9.68
C SER A 268 11.52 28.46 10.61
N ASP A 269 12.75 28.56 10.12
CA ASP A 269 13.76 29.40 10.77
C ASP A 269 13.20 30.82 10.76
N ILE A 270 12.32 31.13 11.72
CA ILE A 270 12.00 32.51 12.06
C ILE A 270 13.19 32.93 12.90
N ASN A 271 14.22 33.44 12.21
CA ASN A 271 15.15 34.37 12.84
C ASN A 271 14.29 35.56 13.31
N LEU A 272 13.82 35.49 14.56
CA LEU A 272 13.44 36.65 15.35
C LEU A 272 14.70 37.24 15.96
#